data_AF-A0A523UW22-F1
#
_entry.id   AF-A0A523UW22-F1
#
_cell.length_a   1.000
_cell.length_b   1.000
_cell.length_c   1.000
_cell.angle_alpha   90.00
_cell.angle_beta   90.00
_cell.angle_gamma   90.00
#
_symmetry.space_group_name_H-M   'P 1'
#
loop_
_entity.id
_entity.type
_entity.pdbx_description
1 polymer ?
#
loop_
_entity_poly.entity_id
_entity_poly.type
_entity_poly.pdbx_seq_one_letter_code
_entity_poly.pdbx_strand_id
1 'polypeptide(L)' 'MESQREKVLETITEAELIQKGDFGEFVAFRFYEKSPLSSKYLAVVYKEIADSDGFVITAYYTSKPSDRRQIIWKP' A
#
# COMPACT_ATOMS: atom_id res chain seq x y z
N MET A 1 -12.57 -12.93 -10.78
CA MET A 1 -11.87 -12.80 -9.49
C MET A 1 -10.61 -12.02 -9.77
N GLU A 2 -10.41 -10.86 -9.16
CA GLU A 2 -9.13 -10.16 -9.29
C GLU A 2 -8.03 -10.95 -8.61
N SER A 3 -6.87 -11.00 -9.27
CA SER A 3 -5.66 -11.59 -8.72
C SER A 3 -5.09 -10.72 -7.59
N GLN A 4 -4.34 -11.32 -6.67
CA GLN A 4 -3.65 -10.54 -5.63
C GLN A 4 -2.68 -9.50 -6.22
N ARG A 5 -2.13 -9.79 -7.41
CA ARG A 5 -1.27 -8.85 -8.15
C ARG A 5 -2.02 -7.59 -8.57
N GLU A 6 -3.26 -7.72 -9.05
CA GLU A 6 -4.09 -6.56 -9.43
C GLU A 6 -4.39 -5.68 -8.22
N LYS A 7 -4.73 -6.28 -7.07
CA LYS A 7 -4.94 -5.51 -5.83
C LYS A 7 -3.70 -4.78 -5.35
N VAL A 8 -2.52 -5.38 -5.50
CA VAL A 8 -1.25 -4.70 -5.19
C VAL A 8 -1.07 -3.47 -6.07
N LEU A 9 -1.31 -3.58 -7.38
CA LEU A 9 -1.20 -2.45 -8.31
C LEU A 9 -2.26 -1.37 -8.00
N GLU A 10 -3.51 -1.77 -7.83
CA GLU A 10 -4.62 -0.87 -7.48
C GLU A 10 -4.34 -0.12 -6.16
N THR A 11 -3.75 -0.78 -5.16
CA THR A 11 -3.40 -0.14 -3.89
C THR A 11 -2.37 0.97 -4.06
N ILE A 12 -1.44 0.84 -5.02
CA ILE A 12 -0.45 1.88 -5.32
C ILE A 12 -1.10 3.00 -6.13
N THR A 13 -1.87 2.67 -7.17
CA THR A 13 -2.44 3.68 -8.09
C THR A 13 -3.60 4.46 -7.48
N GLU A 14 -4.42 3.79 -6.67
CA GLU A 14 -5.63 4.33 -6.04
C GLU A 14 -5.49 4.30 -4.51
N ALA A 15 -4.30 4.67 -4.01
CA ALA A 15 -4.03 4.71 -2.59
C ALA A 15 -5.02 5.66 -1.88
N GLU A 16 -5.47 5.28 -0.69
CA GLU A 16 -6.27 6.16 0.18
C GLU A 16 -5.38 6.89 1.19
N LEU A 17 -4.15 6.38 1.38
CA LEU A 17 -3.16 6.89 2.31
C LEU A 17 -1.78 6.39 1.90
N ILE A 18 -0.77 7.27 1.97
CA ILE A 18 0.64 6.88 1.86
C ILE A 18 1.39 7.35 3.11
N GLN A 19 2.11 6.42 3.73
CA GLN A 19 3.02 6.68 4.85
C GLN A 19 4.48 6.56 4.43
N LYS A 20 5.35 7.31 5.10
CA LYS A 20 6.80 7.20 4.93
C LYS A 20 7.31 5.89 5.55
N GLY A 21 8.09 5.14 4.78
CA GLY A 21 8.89 4.01 5.26
C GLY A 21 10.14 4.48 6.04
N ASP A 22 10.88 3.53 6.58
CA ASP A 22 11.98 3.83 7.49
C ASP A 22 13.30 4.14 6.73
N PHE A 23 13.47 3.60 5.52
CA PHE A 23 14.69 3.74 4.69
C PHE A 23 14.40 4.30 3.28
N GLY A 24 13.40 5.18 3.19
CA GLY A 24 13.03 5.87 1.96
C GLY A 24 12.03 5.10 1.09
N GLU A 25 11.42 4.03 1.62
CA GLU A 25 10.26 3.39 1.01
C GLU A 25 8.99 4.23 1.23
N PHE A 26 7.97 3.90 0.46
CA PHE A 26 6.60 4.32 0.68
C PHE A 26 5.76 3.12 1.12
N VAL A 27 4.72 3.40 1.92
CA VAL A 27 3.72 2.40 2.31
C VAL A 27 2.36 2.92 1.89
N ALA A 28 1.84 2.41 0.77
CA ALA A 28 0.49 2.72 0.30
C ALA A 28 -0.53 1.81 0.99
N PHE A 29 -1.69 2.38 1.31
CA PHE A 29 -2.81 1.68 1.91
C PHE A 29 -4.08 1.91 1.11
N ARG A 30 -4.86 0.85 0.93
CA ARG A 30 -6.22 0.88 0.40
C ARG A 30 -7.08 -0.10 1.15
N PHE A 31 -8.27 0.32 1.57
CA PHE A 31 -9.22 -0.57 2.21
C PHE A 31 -9.95 -1.46 1.21
N TYR A 32 -10.02 -2.75 1.50
CA TYR A 32 -10.79 -3.72 0.73
C TYR A 32 -11.88 -4.29 1.61
N GLU A 33 -13.14 -4.04 1.25
CA GLU A 33 -14.29 -4.68 1.91
C GLU A 33 -14.25 -6.21 1.80
N LYS A 34 -13.76 -6.72 0.66
CA LYS A 34 -13.59 -8.16 0.40
C LYS A 34 -12.13 -8.49 0.11
N SER A 35 -11.46 -9.12 1.08
CA SER A 35 -10.14 -9.75 0.90
C SER A 35 -10.22 -11.27 1.19
N PRO A 36 -9.16 -12.05 0.92
CA PRO A 36 -9.10 -13.46 1.30
C PRO A 36 -9.26 -13.73 2.81
N LEU A 37 -9.03 -12.73 3.66
CA LEU A 37 -9.13 -12.88 5.13
C LEU A 37 -10.45 -12.30 5.68
N SER A 38 -10.71 -11.00 5.44
CA SER A 38 -11.93 -10.27 5.84
C SER A 38 -11.95 -8.90 5.15
N SER A 39 -12.74 -7.93 5.64
CA SER A 39 -12.51 -6.53 5.30
C SER A 39 -11.21 -6.05 5.98
N LYS A 40 -10.23 -5.62 5.18
CA LYS A 40 -8.86 -5.28 5.62
C LYS A 40 -8.27 -4.20 4.73
N TYR A 41 -7.29 -3.47 5.24
CA TYR A 41 -6.37 -2.72 4.40
C TYR A 41 -5.38 -3.67 3.74
N LEU A 42 -5.09 -3.44 2.47
CA LEU A 42 -3.85 -3.94 1.87
C LEU A 42 -2.78 -2.87 2.05
N ALA A 43 -1.67 -3.22 2.67
CA ALA A 43 -0.48 -2.40 2.77
C ALA A 43 0.52 -2.86 1.70
N VAL A 44 1.01 -1.93 0.88
CA VAL A 44 2.02 -2.21 -0.14
C VAL A 44 3.24 -1.34 0.13
N VAL A 45 4.36 -1.99 0.40
CA VAL A 45 5.66 -1.33 0.63
C VAL A 45 6.43 -1.35 -0.68
N TYR A 46 6.80 -0.18 -1.17
CA TYR A 46 7.46 -0.03 -2.47
C TYR A 46 8.49 1.10 -2.44
N LYS A 47 9.37 1.10 -3.44
CA LYS A 47 10.35 2.16 -3.65
C LYS A 47 10.32 2.60 -5.10
N GLU A 48 10.28 3.91 -5.31
CA GLU A 48 10.45 4.53 -6.62
C GLU A 48 11.95 4.82 -6.82
N ILE A 49 12.49 4.40 -7.96
CA ILE A 49 13.90 4.63 -8.34
C ILE A 49 13.98 5.81 -9.33
N ALA A 50 12.93 6.00 -10.13
CA ALA A 50 12.75 7.12 -11.04
C ALA A 50 11.25 7.41 -11.22
N ASP A 51 10.90 8.50 -11.90
CA ASP A 51 9.50 8.92 -12.11
C ASP A 51 8.60 7.84 -12.75
N SER A 52 9.20 6.89 -13.49
CA SER A 52 8.48 5.81 -14.17
C SER A 52 8.98 4.41 -13.78
N ASP A 53 9.80 4.28 -12.74
CA ASP A 53 10.40 3.00 -12.37
C ASP A 53 10.48 2.81 -10.85
N GLY A 54 10.34 1.58 -10.42
CA GLY A 54 10.28 1.21 -9.02
C GLY A 54 9.96 -0.26 -8.84
N PHE A 55 9.91 -0.69 -7.58
CA PHE A 55 9.62 -2.07 -7.25
C PHE A 55 8.84 -2.19 -5.95
N VAL A 56 7.98 -3.21 -5.90
CA VAL A 56 7.30 -3.64 -4.68
C VAL A 56 8.26 -4.51 -3.87
N ILE A 57 8.43 -4.17 -2.61
CA ILE A 57 9.25 -4.93 -1.65
C ILE A 57 8.38 -6.02 -1.01
N THR A 58 7.21 -5.64 -0.51
CA THR A 58 6.27 -6.57 0.12
C THR A 58 4.85 -6.02 0.11
N ALA A 59 3.86 -6.91 0.21
CA ALA A 59 2.46 -6.56 0.39
C ALA A 59 1.80 -7.51 1.39
N TYR A 60 0.97 -6.96 2.27
CA TYR A 60 0.29 -7.74 3.30
C TYR A 60 -1.01 -7.07 3.75
N TYR A 61 -1.97 -7.87 4.21
CA TYR A 61 -3.19 -7.36 4.80
C TYR A 61 -2.98 -6.94 6.25
N THR A 62 -3.55 -5.79 6.63
CA THR A 62 -3.55 -5.26 8.01
C THR A 62 -4.93 -4.72 8.38
N SER A 63 -5.21 -4.64 9.68
CA SER A 63 -6.45 -4.02 10.17
C SER A 63 -6.42 -2.49 10.11
N LYS A 64 -5.24 -1.88 10.18
CA LYS A 64 -5.09 -0.42 10.14
C LYS A 64 -3.68 0.02 9.71
N PRO A 65 -3.52 1.25 9.20
CA PRO A 65 -2.22 1.90 9.04
C PRO A 65 -1.50 2.12 10.39
N SER A 66 -0.22 2.50 10.33
CA SER A 66 0.55 2.78 11.54
C SER A 66 0.17 4.13 12.15
N ASP A 67 -0.11 4.19 13.44
CA ASP A 67 -0.39 5.46 14.13
C ASP A 67 0.88 6.31 14.36
N ARG A 68 2.06 5.73 14.14
CA ARG A 68 3.37 6.36 14.43
C ARG A 68 4.10 6.87 13.19
N ARG A 69 3.76 6.36 12.01
CA ARG A 69 4.44 6.76 10.77
C ARG A 69 3.85 8.04 10.21
N GLN A 70 4.72 8.90 9.71
CA GLN A 70 4.32 10.14 9.05
C GLN A 70 3.45 9.82 7.83
N ILE A 71 2.30 10.47 7.75
CA ILE A 71 1.46 10.52 6.55
C ILE A 71 2.10 11.53 5.61
N ILE A 72 2.47 11.11 4.41
CA ILE A 72 3.08 11.98 3.39
C ILE A 72 2.09 12.35 2.28
N TRP A 73 1.01 11.59 2.14
CA TRP A 73 -0.05 11.88 1.20
C TRP A 73 -1.38 11.26 1.64
N LYS A 74 -2.47 11.99 1.43
CA LYS A 74 -3.85 11.58 1.66
C LYS A 74 -4.77 12.47 0.78
N PRO A 75 -5.62 11.90 -0.09
CA PRO A 75 -6.60 12.65 -0.88
C PRO A 75 -7.58 13.47 -0.04
#